data_AF-A0A176RV52-F1
#
_entry.id   AF-A0A176RV52-F1
#
_cell.length_a   1.000
_cell.length_b   1.000
_cell.length_c   1.000
_cell.angle_alpha   90.00
_cell.angle_beta   90.00
_cell.angle_gamma   90.00
#
_symmetry.space_group_name_H-M   'P 1'
#
loop_
_entity.id
_entity.type
_entity.pdbx_description
1 polymer ?
#
loop_
_entity_poly.entity_id
_entity_poly.type
_entity_poly.pdbx_seq_one_letter_code
_entity_poly.pdbx_strand_id
1 'polypeptide(L)'
;MRGNITDNGGGGILNNGTMTVLNSTIAGNSAFGNDGYWFSWRGQPPFYERFEGGGNTPTGSGGGISNSGTLTLTNSTVAGNDVNSTGGGIKNSNSMTLLNSIIANSLNGGDCINEGTLSSTNNLIEDGTCSSAFSPGTDPNLGPLQDNGGPTQTYALLPGSPAIDAGTNDRCPDTDQRGVTRPINDTCDIGAYEYQGIPTYVELFSLTATGSYHPEFNLYYADIQWETGLEIDTSHFEILKSAEPEGPYQAIRIWYYDGEYYQTERISAQSEDWKYRVFDPEVNAGQTYYYQLKEVDLYGISTEYGPVSATMPKP
;
A
#
# COMPACT_ATOMS: atom_id res chain seq x y z
N MET A 1 17.53 -7.41 -2.14
CA MET A 1 18.89 -6.81 -2.31
C MET A 1 18.73 -5.34 -2.61
N ARG A 2 19.52 -4.45 -1.98
CA ARG A 2 19.34 -3.01 -2.19
C ARG A 2 20.61 -2.19 -2.09
N GLY A 3 20.66 -1.06 -2.79
CA GLY A 3 21.70 -0.04 -2.65
C GLY A 3 23.08 -0.44 -3.17
N ASN A 4 23.15 -1.48 -3.99
CA ASN A 4 24.42 -1.96 -4.54
C ASN A 4 24.77 -1.18 -5.81
N ILE A 5 26.06 -0.86 -5.96
CA ILE A 5 26.58 -0.14 -7.13
C ILE A 5 27.74 -0.94 -7.70
N THR A 6 27.70 -1.25 -9.00
CA THR A 6 28.75 -1.99 -9.69
C THR A 6 29.19 -1.33 -10.98
N ASP A 7 30.47 -1.52 -11.31
CA ASP A 7 31.05 -1.05 -12.58
C ASP A 7 30.72 -1.99 -13.76
N ASN A 8 30.20 -3.20 -13.49
CA ASN A 8 29.72 -4.18 -14.46
C ASN A 8 28.19 -4.34 -14.37
N GLY A 9 27.60 -5.15 -15.26
CA GLY A 9 26.16 -5.47 -15.21
C GLY A 9 25.74 -6.23 -13.95
N GLY A 10 24.47 -6.09 -13.56
CA GLY A 10 23.89 -6.77 -12.42
C GLY A 10 24.12 -6.05 -11.10
N GLY A 11 23.73 -4.76 -11.03
CA GLY A 11 23.95 -3.92 -9.87
C GLY A 11 23.46 -4.56 -8.57
N GLY A 12 22.30 -5.22 -8.60
CA GLY A 12 21.84 -6.09 -7.51
C GLY A 12 22.29 -7.54 -7.65
N ILE A 13 22.07 -8.13 -8.84
CA ILE A 13 22.34 -9.55 -9.13
C ILE A 13 23.02 -9.70 -10.48
N LEU A 14 24.15 -10.39 -10.50
CA LEU A 14 24.75 -10.96 -11.71
C LEU A 14 24.59 -12.49 -11.71
N ASN A 15 23.77 -13.02 -12.60
CA ASN A 15 23.53 -14.46 -12.71
C ASN A 15 24.18 -15.07 -13.96
N ASN A 16 25.19 -15.92 -13.76
CA ASN A 16 25.83 -16.73 -14.80
C ASN A 16 25.55 -18.23 -14.66
N GLY A 17 24.70 -18.61 -13.70
CA GLY A 17 24.34 -20.00 -13.39
C GLY A 17 22.83 -20.19 -13.33
N THR A 18 22.35 -21.04 -12.44
CA THR A 18 20.91 -21.19 -12.18
C THR A 18 20.54 -20.45 -10.91
N MET A 19 19.53 -19.57 -10.98
CA MET A 19 19.08 -18.76 -9.86
C MET A 19 17.56 -18.73 -9.76
N THR A 20 17.06 -18.89 -8.54
CA THR A 20 15.65 -18.68 -8.20
C THR A 20 15.55 -17.54 -7.21
N VAL A 21 14.71 -16.57 -7.52
CA VAL A 21 14.35 -15.43 -6.66
C VAL A 21 12.87 -15.55 -6.34
N LEU A 22 12.56 -15.61 -5.05
CA LEU A 22 11.22 -15.84 -4.53
C LEU A 22 10.90 -14.79 -3.47
N ASN A 23 9.70 -14.21 -3.49
CA ASN A 23 9.22 -13.31 -2.43
C ASN A 23 10.22 -12.21 -2.05
N SER A 24 10.83 -11.59 -3.06
CA SER A 24 11.98 -10.72 -2.84
C SER A 24 11.81 -9.35 -3.49
N THR A 25 12.19 -8.32 -2.75
CA THR A 25 12.39 -6.97 -3.29
C THR A 25 13.85 -6.76 -3.69
N ILE A 26 14.07 -6.36 -4.95
CA ILE A 26 15.37 -5.96 -5.51
C ILE A 26 15.27 -4.50 -5.94
N ALA A 27 15.87 -3.60 -5.17
CA ALA A 27 15.59 -2.19 -5.30
C ALA A 27 16.78 -1.26 -5.11
N GLY A 28 16.79 -0.11 -5.79
CA GLY A 28 17.83 0.90 -5.59
C GLY A 28 19.24 0.41 -5.94
N ASN A 29 19.38 -0.54 -6.87
CA ASN A 29 20.69 -1.01 -7.33
C ASN A 29 21.05 -0.33 -8.66
N SER A 30 22.34 -0.14 -8.89
CA SER A 30 22.82 0.56 -10.08
C SER A 30 24.03 -0.09 -10.74
N ALA A 31 24.05 -0.10 -12.08
CA ALA A 31 25.18 -0.55 -12.89
C ALA A 31 25.61 0.56 -13.86
N PHE A 32 26.79 1.17 -13.64
CA PHE A 32 27.19 2.39 -14.34
C PHE A 32 28.34 2.24 -15.34
N GLY A 33 28.84 1.03 -15.62
CA GLY A 33 29.97 0.88 -16.54
C GLY A 33 31.26 1.55 -16.02
N ASN A 34 32.36 1.44 -16.76
CA ASN A 34 33.67 2.05 -16.42
C ASN A 34 33.73 3.57 -16.66
N ASP A 35 32.67 4.30 -16.29
CA ASP A 35 32.49 5.70 -16.67
C ASP A 35 32.71 6.63 -15.47
N GLY A 36 33.83 6.46 -14.74
CA GLY A 36 34.43 7.54 -13.93
C GLY A 36 33.54 8.29 -12.93
N TYR A 37 32.47 7.69 -12.41
CA TYR A 37 31.60 8.32 -11.41
C TYR A 37 32.26 8.31 -10.04
N TRP A 38 32.83 9.45 -9.64
CA TRP A 38 33.29 9.66 -8.27
C TRP A 38 32.15 10.22 -7.42
N PHE A 39 31.61 9.42 -6.51
CA PHE A 39 30.75 9.93 -5.44
C PHE A 39 31.61 10.68 -4.40
N SER A 40 31.59 12.02 -4.44
CA SER A 40 32.16 12.83 -3.35
C SER A 40 31.17 12.90 -2.19
N TRP A 41 31.43 12.15 -1.11
CA TRP A 41 30.75 12.34 0.18
C TRP A 41 31.08 13.73 0.75
N ARG A 42 30.22 14.72 0.48
CA ARG A 42 30.19 15.97 1.24
C ARG A 42 28.78 16.23 1.76
N GLY A 43 28.44 15.54 2.85
CA GLY A 43 27.47 16.02 3.85
C GLY A 43 25.98 15.89 3.50
N GLN A 44 25.34 14.92 4.17
CA GLN A 44 23.90 14.65 4.37
C GLN A 44 22.96 14.41 3.14
N PRO A 45 22.11 13.37 3.18
CA PRO A 45 21.13 13.08 2.13
C PRO A 45 19.95 14.08 2.10
N PRO A 46 19.20 14.22 0.97
CA PRO A 46 19.24 13.42 -0.25
C PRO A 46 19.41 14.30 -1.52
N PHE A 47 20.63 14.59 -1.93
CA PHE A 47 20.89 15.09 -3.28
C PHE A 47 22.13 14.41 -3.86
N TYR A 48 21.92 13.52 -4.82
CA TYR A 48 22.98 13.00 -5.69
C TYR A 48 23.00 13.85 -6.95
N GLU A 49 23.97 14.74 -7.08
CA GLU A 49 24.21 15.40 -8.36
C GLU A 49 24.96 14.45 -9.31
N ARG A 50 24.28 14.07 -10.39
CA ARG A 50 24.81 13.26 -11.49
C ARG A 50 25.72 14.14 -12.36
N PHE A 51 27.01 13.84 -12.41
CA PHE A 51 27.93 14.45 -13.38
C PHE A 51 28.06 13.54 -14.61
N GLU A 52 27.53 13.96 -15.74
CA GLU A 52 27.69 13.29 -17.04
C GLU A 52 29.12 13.53 -17.57
N GLY A 53 30.05 12.68 -17.14
CA GLY A 53 31.42 12.65 -17.68
C GLY A 53 31.45 11.92 -19.02
N GLY A 54 31.64 12.66 -20.12
CA GLY A 54 31.76 12.09 -21.47
C GLY A 54 32.94 11.13 -21.61
N GLY A 55 32.64 9.83 -21.66
CA GLY A 55 33.56 8.72 -21.93
C GLY A 55 32.81 7.61 -22.67
N ASN A 56 33.46 6.94 -23.62
CA ASN A 56 32.80 6.12 -24.65
C ASN A 56 32.31 4.75 -24.15
N THR A 57 31.12 4.37 -24.66
CA THR A 57 30.39 3.08 -24.62
C THR A 57 29.79 2.64 -23.27
N PRO A 58 28.45 2.73 -23.10
CA PRO A 58 27.77 2.19 -21.93
C PRO A 58 27.96 0.68 -21.84
N THR A 59 28.62 0.19 -20.78
CA THR A 59 28.87 -1.26 -20.55
C THR A 59 28.03 -1.85 -19.42
N GLY A 60 27.41 -1.00 -18.58
CA GLY A 60 26.42 -1.42 -17.58
C GLY A 60 25.21 -2.06 -18.25
N SER A 61 24.60 -3.06 -17.62
CA SER A 61 23.46 -3.80 -18.17
C SER A 61 22.76 -4.54 -17.04
N GLY A 62 21.44 -4.40 -16.88
CA GLY A 62 20.76 -5.02 -15.74
C GLY A 62 21.05 -4.26 -14.44
N GLY A 63 20.49 -3.06 -14.27
CA GLY A 63 20.69 -2.25 -13.06
C GLY A 63 20.28 -3.00 -11.78
N GLY A 64 19.12 -3.66 -11.82
CA GLY A 64 18.71 -4.63 -10.80
C GLY A 64 19.36 -6.00 -11.04
N ILE A 65 19.06 -6.61 -12.18
CA ILE A 65 19.48 -7.99 -12.50
C ILE A 65 20.08 -8.07 -13.90
N SER A 66 21.27 -8.64 -14.01
CA SER A 66 21.86 -9.10 -15.28
C SER A 66 21.88 -10.62 -15.31
N ASN A 67 21.18 -11.21 -16.27
CA ASN A 67 21.07 -12.66 -16.42
C ASN A 67 21.72 -13.15 -17.72
N SER A 68 22.79 -13.92 -17.60
CA SER A 68 23.39 -14.71 -18.69
C SER A 68 23.21 -16.23 -18.49
N GLY A 69 22.64 -16.65 -17.36
CA GLY A 69 22.31 -18.03 -17.04
C GLY A 69 20.81 -18.35 -17.13
N THR A 70 20.30 -19.12 -16.16
CA THR A 70 18.87 -19.41 -16.01
C THR A 70 18.33 -18.72 -14.77
N LEU A 71 17.31 -17.89 -14.95
CA LEU A 71 16.67 -17.12 -13.89
C LEU A 71 15.19 -17.49 -13.77
N THR A 72 14.73 -17.71 -12.55
CA THR A 72 13.31 -17.80 -12.21
C THR A 72 12.99 -16.74 -11.17
N LEU A 73 12.08 -15.82 -11.49
CA LEU A 73 11.49 -14.88 -10.55
C LEU A 73 10.04 -15.28 -10.28
N THR A 74 9.68 -15.38 -9.00
CA THR A 74 8.32 -15.67 -8.57
C THR A 74 7.93 -14.72 -7.43
N ASN A 75 6.75 -14.10 -7.54
CA ASN A 75 6.22 -13.18 -6.53
C ASN A 75 7.27 -12.21 -6.01
N SER A 76 7.98 -11.54 -6.92
CA SER A 76 9.10 -10.67 -6.59
C SER A 76 8.92 -9.29 -7.22
N THR A 77 9.51 -8.27 -6.60
CA THR A 77 9.44 -6.88 -7.07
C THR A 77 10.85 -6.38 -7.39
N VAL A 78 11.10 -6.03 -8.64
CA VAL A 78 12.34 -5.39 -9.11
C VAL A 78 12.02 -3.95 -9.46
N ALA A 79 12.34 -3.00 -8.57
CA ALA A 79 11.94 -1.62 -8.78
C ALA A 79 12.92 -0.56 -8.28
N GLY A 80 12.92 0.63 -8.87
CA GLY A 80 13.83 1.69 -8.47
C GLY A 80 15.30 1.40 -8.78
N ASN A 81 15.59 0.57 -9.79
CA ASN A 81 16.95 0.26 -10.20
C ASN A 81 17.40 1.16 -11.36
N ASP A 82 18.72 1.33 -11.52
CA ASP A 82 19.28 2.30 -12.48
C ASP A 82 20.41 1.71 -13.33
N VAL A 83 20.53 2.18 -14.57
CA VAL A 83 21.59 1.79 -15.48
C VAL A 83 21.87 2.91 -16.46
N ASN A 84 23.12 3.14 -16.84
CA ASN A 84 23.47 4.12 -17.88
C ASN A 84 23.30 3.60 -19.32
N SER A 85 22.80 2.37 -19.48
CA SER A 85 22.61 1.70 -20.76
C SER A 85 21.19 1.16 -20.85
N THR A 86 21.00 -0.16 -20.73
CA THR A 86 19.73 -0.80 -21.03
C THR A 86 19.40 -1.94 -20.04
N GLY A 87 18.11 -2.17 -19.81
CA GLY A 87 17.58 -3.07 -18.78
C GLY A 87 17.86 -2.55 -17.37
N GLY A 88 17.26 -1.41 -17.01
CA GLY A 88 17.39 -0.81 -15.68
C GLY A 88 16.92 -1.75 -14.58
N GLY A 89 15.75 -2.36 -14.73
CA GLY A 89 15.29 -3.42 -13.85
C GLY A 89 16.03 -4.73 -14.14
N ILE A 90 15.79 -5.31 -15.32
CA ILE A 90 16.35 -6.59 -15.73
C ILE A 90 16.92 -6.52 -17.15
N LYS A 91 18.13 -7.06 -17.35
CA LYS A 91 18.61 -7.49 -18.66
C LYS A 91 18.79 -9.00 -18.69
N ASN A 92 18.03 -9.67 -19.54
CA ASN A 92 18.14 -11.09 -19.80
C ASN A 92 18.78 -11.37 -21.17
N SER A 93 19.88 -12.12 -21.19
CA SER A 93 20.56 -12.58 -22.40
C SER A 93 20.50 -14.11 -22.57
N ASN A 94 19.79 -14.83 -21.71
CA ASN A 94 19.63 -16.29 -21.79
C ASN A 94 18.22 -16.71 -21.32
N SER A 95 18.06 -17.64 -20.35
CA SER A 95 16.72 -18.14 -19.98
C SER A 95 16.15 -17.40 -18.78
N MET A 96 14.94 -16.87 -18.92
CA MET A 96 14.19 -16.20 -17.85
C MET A 96 12.76 -16.74 -17.75
N THR A 97 12.34 -17.05 -16.53
CA THR A 97 10.94 -17.34 -16.19
C THR A 97 10.46 -16.30 -15.19
N LEU A 98 9.37 -15.62 -15.52
CA LEU A 98 8.71 -14.64 -14.66
C LEU A 98 7.31 -15.15 -14.31
N LEU A 99 6.99 -15.18 -13.02
CA LEU A 99 5.67 -15.55 -12.49
C LEU A 99 5.25 -14.56 -11.40
N ASN A 100 4.03 -14.01 -11.49
CA ASN A 100 3.46 -13.12 -10.47
C ASN A 100 4.43 -12.01 -10.02
N SER A 101 5.27 -11.46 -10.89
CA SER A 101 6.34 -10.54 -10.49
C SER A 101 6.14 -9.13 -11.09
N ILE A 102 6.61 -8.13 -10.34
CA ILE A 102 6.61 -6.72 -10.75
C ILE A 102 8.01 -6.32 -11.18
N ILE A 103 8.12 -5.66 -12.34
CA ILE A 103 9.32 -4.94 -12.76
C ILE A 103 8.89 -3.53 -13.16
N ALA A 104 9.35 -2.52 -12.43
CA ALA A 104 8.84 -1.15 -12.58
C ALA A 104 9.81 -0.11 -12.06
N ASN A 105 9.51 1.17 -12.29
CA ASN A 105 10.16 2.32 -11.72
C ASN A 105 11.68 2.31 -11.93
N SER A 106 12.16 1.74 -13.04
CA SER A 106 13.58 1.81 -13.39
C SER A 106 13.93 3.24 -13.82
N LEU A 107 14.95 3.83 -13.19
CA LEU A 107 15.26 5.26 -13.40
C LEU A 107 15.74 5.56 -14.83
N ASN A 108 16.47 4.63 -15.42
CA ASN A 108 16.95 4.70 -16.80
C ASN A 108 17.02 3.28 -17.41
N GLY A 109 17.11 3.21 -18.75
CA GLY A 109 17.35 1.96 -19.48
C GLY A 109 16.14 1.02 -19.65
N GLY A 110 14.95 1.43 -19.22
CA GLY A 110 13.71 0.63 -19.28
C GLY A 110 13.65 -0.44 -18.19
N ASP A 111 12.46 -0.96 -17.93
CA ASP A 111 12.23 -1.94 -16.87
C ASP A 111 12.83 -3.29 -17.19
N CYS A 112 12.68 -3.74 -18.43
CA CYS A 112 13.19 -5.02 -18.84
C CYS A 112 13.69 -5.04 -20.28
N ILE A 113 14.78 -5.77 -20.49
CA ILE A 113 15.25 -6.17 -21.81
C ILE A 113 15.46 -7.66 -21.87
N ASN A 114 14.91 -8.28 -22.90
CA ASN A 114 15.03 -9.70 -23.13
C ASN A 114 15.62 -9.97 -24.53
N GLU A 115 16.88 -10.38 -24.55
CA GLU A 115 17.61 -10.85 -25.74
C GLU A 115 17.68 -12.39 -25.79
N GLY A 116 17.20 -13.07 -24.75
CA GLY A 116 17.13 -14.53 -24.65
C GLY A 116 15.70 -15.08 -24.71
N THR A 117 15.46 -16.21 -24.05
CA THR A 117 14.13 -16.84 -23.96
C THR A 117 13.40 -16.39 -22.71
N LEU A 118 12.10 -16.07 -22.87
CA LEU A 118 11.22 -15.64 -21.78
C LEU A 118 9.98 -16.52 -21.70
N SER A 119 9.72 -17.07 -20.52
CA SER A 119 8.40 -17.59 -20.11
C SER A 119 7.78 -16.62 -19.11
N SER A 120 6.62 -16.06 -19.41
CA SER A 120 5.98 -15.00 -18.60
C SER A 120 4.54 -15.38 -18.28
N THR A 121 4.13 -15.26 -17.01
CA THR A 121 2.76 -15.54 -16.53
C THR A 121 2.40 -14.57 -15.41
N ASN A 122 1.28 -13.84 -15.58
CA ASN A 122 0.73 -12.90 -14.59
C ASN A 122 1.78 -11.91 -14.01
N ASN A 123 2.64 -11.35 -14.86
CA ASN A 123 3.61 -10.34 -14.44
C ASN A 123 3.11 -8.95 -14.80
N LEU A 124 3.55 -7.96 -14.03
CA LEU A 124 3.31 -6.55 -14.32
C LEU A 124 4.66 -5.90 -14.62
N ILE A 125 4.81 -5.38 -15.84
CA ILE A 125 5.99 -4.64 -16.29
C ILE A 125 5.51 -3.25 -16.69
N GLU A 126 5.95 -2.23 -15.95
CA GLU A 126 5.35 -0.89 -15.99
C GLU A 126 5.47 -0.24 -17.38
N ASP A 127 6.63 -0.34 -18.03
CA ASP A 127 6.81 0.19 -19.38
C ASP A 127 6.36 -0.77 -20.52
N GLY A 128 5.82 -1.94 -20.16
CA GLY A 128 5.34 -2.96 -21.10
C GLY A 128 6.45 -3.70 -21.87
N THR A 129 7.71 -3.50 -21.52
CA THR A 129 8.84 -4.26 -22.08
C THR A 129 8.80 -5.73 -21.66
N CYS A 130 9.59 -6.59 -22.31
CA CYS A 130 9.64 -8.03 -22.03
C CYS A 130 8.25 -8.71 -21.95
N SER A 131 7.37 -8.41 -22.91
CA SER A 131 6.00 -8.94 -23.06
C SER A 131 5.36 -9.45 -21.76
N SER A 132 4.70 -8.56 -21.02
CA SER A 132 3.91 -8.98 -19.86
C SER A 132 2.63 -9.70 -20.32
N ALA A 133 2.32 -10.82 -19.67
CA ALA A 133 1.08 -11.56 -19.88
C ALA A 133 -0.12 -10.94 -19.13
N PHE A 134 0.09 -9.84 -18.40
CA PHE A 134 -0.95 -9.07 -17.74
C PHE A 134 -0.64 -7.56 -17.86
N SER A 135 -1.67 -6.77 -18.17
CA SER A 135 -1.67 -5.30 -18.34
C SER A 135 -0.34 -4.65 -18.75
N PRO A 136 0.14 -4.87 -19.99
CA PRO A 136 1.37 -4.24 -20.47
C PRO A 136 1.26 -2.71 -20.40
N GLY A 137 2.24 -2.05 -19.79
CA GLY A 137 2.33 -0.60 -19.81
C GLY A 137 1.52 0.11 -18.71
N THR A 138 1.33 -0.51 -17.54
CA THR A 138 0.54 0.06 -16.42
C THR A 138 1.41 0.24 -15.18
N ASP A 139 1.31 1.40 -14.54
CA ASP A 139 1.96 1.68 -13.25
C ASP A 139 1.44 0.72 -12.17
N PRO A 140 2.31 -0.04 -11.46
CA PRO A 140 1.91 -0.91 -10.36
C PRO A 140 1.40 -0.16 -9.12
N ASN A 141 1.47 1.17 -9.06
CA ASN A 141 1.07 2.00 -7.92
C ASN A 141 1.74 1.52 -6.61
N LEU A 142 3.07 1.49 -6.62
CA LEU A 142 3.87 1.10 -5.46
C LEU A 142 4.03 2.26 -4.48
N GLY A 143 4.02 1.94 -3.18
CA GLY A 143 4.45 2.87 -2.13
C GLY A 143 5.96 3.12 -2.18
N PRO A 144 6.53 3.93 -1.27
CA PRO A 144 7.98 4.06 -1.16
C PRO A 144 8.65 2.76 -0.67
N LEU A 145 9.94 2.59 -0.96
CA LEU A 145 10.75 1.53 -0.36
C LEU A 145 10.99 1.86 1.11
N GLN A 146 10.30 1.16 2.00
CA GLN A 146 10.39 1.41 3.43
C GLN A 146 10.17 0.15 4.25
N ASP A 147 10.27 0.26 5.57
CA ASP A 147 9.90 -0.84 6.46
C ASP A 147 8.38 -0.96 6.50
N ASN A 148 7.84 -2.05 5.94
CA ASN A 148 6.41 -2.33 5.92
C ASN A 148 6.05 -3.52 6.83
N GLY A 149 6.82 -3.74 7.90
CA GLY A 149 6.51 -4.75 8.93
C GLY A 149 7.12 -6.13 8.70
N GLY A 150 8.17 -6.23 7.88
CA GLY A 150 8.87 -7.48 7.57
C GLY A 150 10.34 -7.48 7.97
N PRO A 151 11.10 -8.56 7.70
CA PRO A 151 12.53 -8.63 8.04
C PRO A 151 13.40 -7.72 7.17
N THR A 152 12.87 -7.21 6.05
CA THR A 152 13.55 -6.28 5.13
C THR A 152 12.56 -5.28 4.57
N GLN A 153 13.05 -4.10 4.14
CA GLN A 153 12.21 -3.13 3.43
C GLN A 153 11.62 -3.70 2.14
N THR A 154 10.41 -3.29 1.82
CA THR A 154 9.64 -3.73 0.65
C THR A 154 8.98 -2.55 -0.03
N TYR A 155 8.52 -2.74 -1.26
CA TYR A 155 7.55 -1.84 -1.89
C TYR A 155 6.15 -2.37 -1.59
N ALA A 156 5.35 -1.61 -0.84
CA ALA A 156 3.95 -1.96 -0.60
C ALA A 156 3.12 -1.73 -1.87
N LEU A 157 2.10 -2.56 -2.11
CA LEU A 157 1.05 -2.25 -3.07
C LEU A 157 0.12 -1.21 -2.45
N LEU A 158 -0.05 -0.06 -3.10
CA LEU A 158 -1.01 0.95 -2.63
C LEU A 158 -2.44 0.57 -3.01
N PRO A 159 -3.45 1.06 -2.29
CA PRO A 159 -4.85 0.85 -2.64
C PRO A 159 -5.14 1.21 -4.10
N GLY A 160 -5.90 0.34 -4.78
CA GLY A 160 -6.18 0.47 -6.21
C GLY A 160 -5.03 0.05 -7.13
N SER A 161 -3.94 -0.49 -6.59
CA SER A 161 -2.88 -1.09 -7.40
C SER A 161 -3.44 -2.17 -8.33
N PRO A 162 -3.07 -2.16 -9.63
CA PRO A 162 -3.46 -3.20 -10.58
C PRO A 162 -2.78 -4.56 -10.29
N ALA A 163 -1.85 -4.63 -9.34
CA ALA A 163 -1.21 -5.86 -8.92
C ALA A 163 -1.99 -6.64 -7.85
N ILE A 164 -3.00 -6.00 -7.24
CA ILE A 164 -3.86 -6.59 -6.21
C ILE A 164 -4.81 -7.61 -6.86
N ASP A 165 -4.88 -8.81 -6.29
CA ASP A 165 -5.70 -9.96 -6.73
C ASP A 165 -5.52 -10.30 -8.22
N ALA A 166 -4.36 -9.99 -8.80
CA ALA A 166 -4.09 -10.08 -10.24
C ALA A 166 -3.15 -11.23 -10.64
N GLY A 167 -2.56 -11.90 -9.65
CA GLY A 167 -1.69 -13.06 -9.85
C GLY A 167 -2.44 -14.34 -10.20
N THR A 168 -1.68 -15.41 -10.44
CA THR A 168 -2.20 -16.78 -10.44
C THR A 168 -1.89 -17.47 -9.11
N ASN A 169 -2.79 -18.34 -8.67
CA ASN A 169 -2.56 -19.17 -7.49
C ASN A 169 -1.62 -20.36 -7.77
N ASP A 170 -1.32 -20.64 -9.04
CA ASP A 170 -0.35 -21.68 -9.39
C ASP A 170 1.06 -21.28 -8.91
N ARG A 171 1.68 -22.15 -8.10
CA ARG A 171 2.98 -21.92 -7.46
C ARG A 171 3.07 -20.63 -6.64
N CYS A 172 1.94 -20.20 -6.12
CA CYS A 172 1.90 -19.08 -5.20
C CYS A 172 2.48 -19.48 -3.83
N PRO A 173 3.42 -18.72 -3.26
CA PRO A 173 4.01 -19.05 -1.95
C PRO A 173 3.05 -18.81 -0.78
N ASP A 174 3.22 -19.57 0.31
CA ASP A 174 2.38 -19.49 1.52
C ASP A 174 2.47 -18.14 2.25
N THR A 175 3.55 -17.38 2.04
CA THR A 175 3.73 -16.04 2.60
C THR A 175 4.37 -15.07 1.60
N ASP A 176 4.25 -13.78 1.85
CA ASP A 176 5.00 -12.74 1.15
C ASP A 176 6.39 -12.48 1.76
N GLN A 177 7.11 -11.45 1.29
CA GLN A 177 8.44 -11.11 1.80
C GLN A 177 8.46 -10.74 3.30
N ARG A 178 7.34 -10.24 3.83
CA ARG A 178 7.20 -9.84 5.23
C ARG A 178 6.89 -11.03 6.14
N GLY A 179 6.48 -12.15 5.57
CA GLY A 179 5.96 -13.31 6.29
C GLY A 179 4.45 -13.28 6.49
N VAL A 180 3.74 -12.38 5.80
CA VAL A 180 2.28 -12.32 5.80
C VAL A 180 1.73 -13.47 4.95
N THR A 181 0.69 -14.17 5.44
CA THR A 181 0.01 -15.25 4.71
C THR A 181 -0.48 -14.82 3.34
N ARG A 182 -0.35 -15.71 2.36
CA ARG A 182 -0.75 -15.51 0.96
C ARG A 182 -1.39 -16.81 0.40
N PRO A 183 -2.38 -16.74 -0.50
CA PRO A 183 -3.12 -15.52 -0.86
C PRO A 183 -4.03 -15.01 0.25
N ILE A 184 -4.30 -13.71 0.22
CA ILE A 184 -5.44 -13.09 0.89
C ILE A 184 -6.58 -12.97 -0.12
N ASN A 185 -7.84 -13.11 0.31
CA ASN A 185 -9.02 -13.02 -0.58
C ASN A 185 -9.01 -13.96 -1.80
N ASP A 186 -8.48 -15.17 -1.62
CA ASP A 186 -8.46 -16.26 -2.60
C ASP A 186 -7.58 -16.07 -3.84
N THR A 187 -6.96 -14.90 -4.08
CA THR A 187 -6.07 -14.68 -5.24
C THR A 187 -4.75 -14.05 -4.83
N CYS A 188 -3.65 -14.56 -5.36
CA CYS A 188 -2.34 -13.99 -5.03
C CYS A 188 -2.11 -12.65 -5.70
N ASP A 189 -1.44 -11.76 -4.99
CA ASP A 189 -0.97 -10.53 -5.59
C ASP A 189 0.27 -10.76 -6.46
N ILE A 190 0.42 -9.89 -7.46
CA ILE A 190 1.66 -9.79 -8.22
C ILE A 190 2.68 -9.02 -7.38
N GLY A 191 3.87 -9.58 -7.21
CA GLY A 191 5.01 -8.95 -6.53
C GLY A 191 5.36 -9.55 -5.17
N ALA A 192 6.34 -8.91 -4.51
CA ALA A 192 6.90 -9.36 -3.23
C ALA A 192 6.00 -9.10 -2.00
N TYR A 193 4.91 -8.36 -2.19
CA TYR A 193 4.02 -7.89 -1.15
C TYR A 193 2.62 -8.47 -1.36
N GLU A 194 2.02 -9.00 -0.30
CA GLU A 194 0.59 -9.36 -0.28
C GLU A 194 -0.22 -8.25 0.39
N TYR A 195 -1.01 -7.54 -0.38
CA TYR A 195 -1.99 -6.60 0.06
C TYR A 195 -3.03 -7.28 0.94
N GLN A 196 -3.06 -6.89 2.21
CA GLN A 196 -3.94 -7.50 3.21
C GLN A 196 -5.33 -6.86 3.24
N GLY A 197 -5.65 -6.01 2.25
CA GLY A 197 -6.45 -4.84 2.53
C GLY A 197 -5.66 -3.86 3.40
N ILE A 198 -6.27 -2.73 3.74
CA ILE A 198 -5.87 -1.96 4.91
C ILE A 198 -6.83 -2.40 6.02
N PRO A 199 -6.41 -3.17 7.05
CA PRO A 199 -7.09 -3.05 8.31
C PRO A 199 -6.81 -1.62 8.79
N THR A 200 -7.85 -0.79 8.83
CA THR A 200 -7.75 0.52 9.46
C THR A 200 -7.37 0.29 10.91
N TYR A 201 -6.17 0.68 11.31
CA TYR A 201 -5.78 0.63 12.72
C TYR A 201 -6.28 1.91 13.37
N VAL A 202 -7.58 1.94 13.67
CA VAL A 202 -8.07 2.83 14.72
C VAL A 202 -7.98 2.08 16.03
N GLU A 203 -7.10 2.55 16.90
CA GLU A 203 -7.10 2.08 18.29
C GLU A 203 -8.26 2.74 19.02
N LEU A 204 -9.45 2.14 18.97
CA LEU A 204 -10.61 2.69 19.64
C LEU A 204 -10.52 2.45 21.15
N PHE A 205 -10.28 3.51 21.93
CA PHE A 205 -10.24 3.41 23.40
C PHE A 205 -11.62 3.37 24.01
N SER A 206 -12.56 4.13 23.45
CA SER A 206 -13.94 4.13 23.92
C SER A 206 -14.92 4.51 22.82
N LEU A 207 -16.13 3.97 22.94
CA LEU A 207 -17.33 4.40 22.22
C LEU A 207 -18.49 4.32 23.20
N THR A 208 -19.25 5.40 23.34
CA THR A 208 -20.39 5.48 24.26
C THR A 208 -21.54 6.24 23.61
N ALA A 209 -22.77 5.91 24.02
CA ALA A 209 -23.97 6.64 23.66
C ALA A 209 -24.87 6.78 24.89
N THR A 210 -25.35 8.00 25.17
CA THR A 210 -26.24 8.27 26.31
C THR A 210 -27.47 9.05 25.86
N GLY A 211 -28.66 8.63 26.29
CA GLY A 211 -29.89 9.37 26.01
C GLY A 211 -30.12 10.49 27.01
N SER A 212 -30.44 11.67 26.49
CA SER A 212 -30.56 12.90 27.26
C SER A 212 -31.78 13.73 26.85
N TYR A 213 -32.17 14.66 27.72
CA TYR A 213 -33.23 15.64 27.49
C TYR A 213 -32.73 17.03 27.85
N HIS A 214 -32.93 18.00 26.95
CA HIS A 214 -32.61 19.41 27.17
C HIS A 214 -33.89 20.21 27.47
N PRO A 215 -34.12 20.66 28.71
CA PRO A 215 -35.36 21.33 29.10
C PRO A 215 -35.63 22.64 28.35
N GLU A 216 -34.60 23.45 28.09
CA GLU A 216 -34.79 24.78 27.46
C GLU A 216 -35.23 24.69 25.99
N PHE A 217 -34.82 23.63 25.29
CA PHE A 217 -35.16 23.39 23.89
C PHE A 217 -36.27 22.33 23.74
N ASN A 218 -36.74 21.77 24.85
CA ASN A 218 -37.66 20.64 24.89
C ASN A 218 -37.26 19.51 23.91
N LEU A 219 -35.98 19.14 23.95
CA LEU A 219 -35.34 18.28 22.94
C LEU A 219 -34.78 17.02 23.59
N TYR A 220 -35.16 15.85 23.08
CA TYR A 220 -34.47 14.60 23.37
C TYR A 220 -33.35 14.39 22.36
N TYR A 221 -32.21 13.88 22.81
CA TYR A 221 -31.07 13.61 21.95
C TYR A 221 -30.20 12.48 22.49
N ALA A 222 -29.52 11.76 21.60
CA ALA A 222 -28.42 10.88 21.97
C ALA A 222 -27.10 11.67 21.92
N ASP A 223 -26.32 11.57 22.99
CA ASP A 223 -24.96 12.08 23.13
C ASP A 223 -23.99 10.93 22.85
N ILE A 224 -23.25 11.02 21.75
CA ILE A 224 -22.37 9.95 21.27
C ILE A 224 -20.94 10.45 21.33
N GLN A 225 -20.08 9.70 22.01
CA GLN A 225 -18.69 10.07 22.25
C GLN A 225 -17.77 8.90 21.97
N TRP A 226 -16.63 9.17 21.35
CA TRP A 226 -15.56 8.20 21.19
C TRP A 226 -14.18 8.85 21.36
N GLU A 227 -13.22 8.01 21.72
CA GLU A 227 -11.82 8.38 21.88
C GLU A 227 -10.96 7.37 21.12
N THR A 228 -10.03 7.89 20.32
CA THR A 228 -9.08 7.09 19.54
C THR A 228 -7.67 7.26 20.12
N GLY A 229 -6.88 6.21 19.99
CA GLY A 229 -5.48 6.15 20.40
C GLY A 229 -4.50 6.28 19.24
N LEU A 230 -4.96 6.03 18.01
CA LEU A 230 -4.23 6.23 16.76
C LEU A 230 -5.26 6.28 15.63
N GLU A 231 -5.00 7.10 14.61
CA GLU A 231 -5.81 7.24 13.40
C GLU A 231 -4.87 7.28 12.19
N ILE A 232 -4.54 6.11 11.65
CA ILE A 232 -3.66 5.98 10.49
C ILE A 232 -4.52 5.91 9.24
N ASP A 233 -4.26 6.82 8.31
CA ASP A 233 -4.96 6.92 7.02
C ASP A 233 -6.48 7.06 7.12
N THR A 234 -7.02 7.43 8.29
CA THR A 234 -8.45 7.67 8.46
C THR A 234 -8.87 8.97 7.78
N SER A 235 -9.90 8.92 6.93
CA SER A 235 -10.49 10.10 6.29
C SER A 235 -11.52 10.74 7.20
N HIS A 236 -12.51 9.96 7.62
CA HIS A 236 -13.64 10.44 8.40
C HIS A 236 -14.36 9.31 9.12
N PHE A 237 -15.23 9.71 10.04
CA PHE A 237 -16.17 8.85 10.74
C PHE A 237 -17.60 9.16 10.33
N GLU A 238 -18.43 8.12 10.26
CA GLU A 238 -19.88 8.16 10.08
C GLU A 238 -20.54 7.51 11.31
N ILE A 239 -21.70 8.03 11.74
CA ILE A 239 -22.52 7.37 12.77
C ILE A 239 -23.62 6.59 12.09
N LEU A 240 -23.68 5.30 12.39
CA LEU A 240 -24.78 4.44 11.96
C LEU A 240 -25.76 4.24 13.12
N LYS A 241 -27.06 4.20 12.81
CA LYS A 241 -28.15 4.03 13.79
C LYS A 241 -29.06 2.86 13.42
N SER A 242 -29.55 2.16 14.43
CA SER A 242 -30.64 1.21 14.32
C SER A 242 -31.62 1.31 15.50
N ALA A 243 -32.84 0.82 15.28
CA ALA A 243 -33.84 0.61 16.34
C ALA A 243 -33.65 -0.74 17.06
N GLU A 244 -32.95 -1.69 16.42
CA GLU A 244 -32.70 -3.03 16.94
C GLU A 244 -31.19 -3.28 17.10
N PRO A 245 -30.75 -4.11 18.06
CA PRO A 245 -29.33 -4.34 18.31
C PRO A 245 -28.57 -5.00 17.14
N GLU A 246 -29.29 -5.75 16.30
CA GLU A 246 -28.74 -6.52 15.18
C GLU A 246 -28.91 -5.78 13.84
N GLY A 247 -29.43 -4.55 13.86
CA GLY A 247 -29.66 -3.75 12.68
C GLY A 247 -31.06 -3.92 12.06
N PRO A 248 -31.28 -3.39 10.84
CA PRO A 248 -30.28 -2.80 9.96
C PRO A 248 -29.77 -1.46 10.48
N TYR A 249 -28.49 -1.18 10.23
CA TYR A 249 -27.83 0.08 10.54
C TYR A 249 -27.79 0.98 9.32
N GLN A 250 -28.07 2.28 9.51
CA GLN A 250 -28.02 3.28 8.45
C GLN A 250 -27.27 4.52 8.93
N ALA A 251 -26.47 5.11 8.05
CA ALA A 251 -25.79 6.37 8.32
C ALA A 251 -26.82 7.49 8.54
N ILE A 252 -26.58 8.32 9.54
CA ILE A 252 -27.48 9.43 9.91
C ILE A 252 -26.77 10.78 9.80
N ARG A 253 -27.57 11.84 9.70
CA ARG A 253 -27.10 13.20 9.97
C ARG A 253 -26.95 13.40 11.46
N ILE A 254 -25.84 14.02 11.84
CA ILE A 254 -25.49 14.34 13.20
C ILE A 254 -25.28 15.84 13.37
N TRP A 255 -25.41 16.29 14.61
CA TRP A 255 -25.03 17.63 15.02
C TRP A 255 -23.65 17.58 15.65
N TYR A 256 -22.74 18.41 15.15
CA TYR A 256 -21.36 18.53 15.63
C TYR A 256 -21.07 19.98 16.04
N TYR A 257 -20.16 20.15 17.00
CA TYR A 257 -19.78 21.46 17.53
C TYR A 257 -18.27 21.67 17.40
N ASP A 258 -17.89 22.69 16.62
CA ASP A 258 -16.50 23.13 16.45
C ASP A 258 -16.42 24.67 16.52
N GLY A 259 -16.98 25.22 17.61
CA GLY A 259 -17.17 26.67 17.80
C GLY A 259 -18.58 27.15 17.40
N GLU A 260 -19.21 26.52 16.42
CA GLU A 260 -20.63 26.67 16.08
C GLU A 260 -21.27 25.29 15.81
N TYR A 261 -22.60 25.18 16.01
CA TYR A 261 -23.34 23.95 15.72
C TYR A 261 -23.73 23.88 14.25
N TYR A 262 -23.39 22.77 13.59
CA TYR A 262 -23.86 22.47 12.24
C TYR A 262 -24.19 20.99 12.06
N GLN A 263 -24.96 20.70 11.01
CA GLN A 263 -25.32 19.34 10.63
C GLN A 263 -24.34 18.80 9.60
N THR A 264 -23.91 17.55 9.80
CA THR A 264 -23.04 16.83 8.86
C THR A 264 -23.37 15.35 8.86
N GLU A 265 -22.95 14.65 7.81
CA GLU A 265 -23.01 13.17 7.73
C GLU A 265 -21.66 12.53 8.10
N ARG A 266 -20.60 13.36 8.20
CA ARG A 266 -19.21 12.93 8.36
C ARG A 266 -18.45 13.81 9.32
N ILE A 267 -17.58 13.20 10.11
CA ILE A 267 -16.62 13.87 10.98
C ILE A 267 -15.22 13.57 10.49
N SER A 268 -14.48 14.58 10.07
CA SER A 268 -13.08 14.41 9.68
C SER A 268 -12.25 13.83 10.83
N ALA A 269 -11.32 12.95 10.49
CA ALA A 269 -10.34 12.41 11.43
C ALA A 269 -9.37 13.50 11.93
N GLN A 270 -8.61 13.18 12.97
CA GLN A 270 -7.56 13.99 13.58
C GLN A 270 -8.03 15.30 14.22
N SER A 271 -9.09 15.24 15.05
CA SER A 271 -9.46 16.38 15.89
C SER A 271 -8.37 16.66 16.94
N GLU A 272 -8.26 17.91 17.39
CA GLU A 272 -7.40 18.26 18.53
C GLU A 272 -7.84 17.40 19.73
N ASP A 273 -6.91 16.59 20.25
CA ASP A 273 -7.08 15.64 21.37
C ASP A 273 -7.71 14.26 21.09
N TRP A 274 -7.98 13.88 19.83
CA TRP A 274 -8.46 12.52 19.45
C TRP A 274 -9.76 12.10 20.16
N LYS A 275 -10.55 13.10 20.52
CA LYS A 275 -11.84 12.96 21.20
C LYS A 275 -12.90 13.58 20.34
N TYR A 276 -14.01 12.87 20.26
CA TYR A 276 -15.11 13.24 19.40
C TYR A 276 -16.41 13.16 20.16
N ARG A 277 -17.29 14.13 19.90
CA ARG A 277 -18.62 14.20 20.48
C ARG A 277 -19.60 14.73 19.47
N VAL A 278 -20.68 14.00 19.26
CA VAL A 278 -21.74 14.34 18.31
C VAL A 278 -23.10 14.08 18.95
N PHE A 279 -24.13 14.71 18.40
CA PHE A 279 -25.49 14.59 18.89
C PHE A 279 -26.46 14.13 17.80
N ASP A 280 -27.34 13.19 18.15
CA ASP A 280 -28.48 12.78 17.32
C ASP A 280 -29.78 13.26 17.98
N PRO A 281 -30.42 14.33 17.47
CA PRO A 281 -31.68 14.83 17.99
C PRO A 281 -32.91 14.10 17.41
N GLU A 282 -32.76 13.18 16.45
CA GLU A 282 -33.88 12.49 15.81
C GLU A 282 -34.29 11.24 16.60
N VAL A 283 -34.62 11.44 17.88
CA VAL A 283 -34.93 10.38 18.85
C VAL A 283 -36.21 10.70 19.62
N ASN A 284 -36.87 9.66 20.12
CA ASN A 284 -38.14 9.77 20.84
C ASN A 284 -37.98 9.42 22.33
N ALA A 285 -38.74 10.10 23.18
CA ALA A 285 -38.77 9.86 24.61
C ALA A 285 -39.06 8.38 24.95
N GLY A 286 -38.32 7.82 25.91
CA GLY A 286 -38.45 6.44 26.35
C GLY A 286 -38.02 5.35 25.34
N GLN A 287 -37.55 5.71 24.14
CA GLN A 287 -37.05 4.76 23.15
C GLN A 287 -35.57 4.45 23.35
N THR A 288 -35.15 3.26 22.95
CA THR A 288 -33.74 2.87 22.88
C THR A 288 -33.30 2.80 21.42
N TYR A 289 -32.13 3.34 21.13
CA TYR A 289 -31.49 3.27 19.82
C TYR A 289 -30.09 2.69 19.98
N TYR A 290 -29.61 2.02 18.93
CA TYR A 290 -28.29 1.42 18.86
C TYR A 290 -27.45 2.16 17.82
N TYR A 291 -26.19 2.39 18.14
CA TYR A 291 -25.27 3.17 17.33
C TYR A 291 -23.99 2.39 17.07
N GLN A 292 -23.47 2.48 15.86
CA GLN A 292 -22.13 2.06 15.50
C GLN A 292 -21.34 3.25 15.01
N LEU A 293 -20.04 3.22 15.27
CA LEU A 293 -19.08 4.14 14.67
C LEU A 293 -18.53 3.45 13.43
N LYS A 294 -18.74 4.03 12.26
CA LYS A 294 -18.12 3.58 11.02
C LYS A 294 -16.95 4.50 10.71
N GLU A 295 -15.76 3.96 10.76
CA GLU A 295 -14.57 4.64 10.28
C GLU A 295 -14.40 4.40 8.78
N VAL A 296 -13.96 5.42 8.05
CA VAL A 296 -13.67 5.34 6.61
C VAL A 296 -12.29 5.93 6.37
N ASP A 297 -11.42 5.18 5.70
CA ASP A 297 -10.07 5.62 5.38
C ASP A 297 -10.00 6.56 4.16
N LEU A 298 -8.81 7.13 3.91
CA LEU A 298 -8.50 7.99 2.75
C LEU A 298 -8.71 7.29 1.40
N TYR A 299 -8.92 5.98 1.40
CA TYR A 299 -9.08 5.13 0.23
C TYR A 299 -10.51 4.58 0.08
N GLY A 300 -11.42 4.91 1.00
CA GLY A 300 -12.83 4.56 0.98
C GLY A 300 -13.19 3.19 1.59
N ILE A 301 -12.24 2.49 2.22
CA ILE A 301 -12.50 1.26 2.98
C ILE A 301 -13.02 1.64 4.37
N SER A 302 -13.91 0.82 4.93
CA SER A 302 -14.54 1.13 6.23
C SER A 302 -14.54 -0.01 7.23
N THR A 303 -14.36 0.33 8.50
CA THR A 303 -14.48 -0.57 9.65
C THR A 303 -15.55 -0.06 10.60
N GLU A 304 -16.38 -0.96 11.15
CA GLU A 304 -17.48 -0.62 12.06
C GLU A 304 -17.19 -1.07 13.50
N TYR A 305 -17.50 -0.22 14.47
CA TYR A 305 -17.30 -0.45 15.90
C TYR A 305 -18.61 -0.33 16.68
N GLY A 306 -18.76 -1.17 17.71
CA GLY A 306 -19.96 -1.24 18.55
C GLY A 306 -20.78 -2.53 18.30
N PRO A 307 -22.11 -2.51 18.49
CA PRO A 307 -22.93 -1.33 18.80
C PRO A 307 -22.87 -0.90 20.26
N VAL A 308 -23.23 0.36 20.50
CA VAL A 308 -23.58 0.91 21.83
C VAL A 308 -25.02 1.38 21.81
N SER A 309 -25.68 1.42 22.97
CA SER A 309 -27.10 1.79 23.05
C SER A 309 -27.33 3.07 23.85
N ALA A 310 -28.28 3.91 23.40
CA ALA A 310 -28.77 5.04 24.17
C ALA A 310 -30.29 4.91 24.40
N THR A 311 -30.71 4.91 25.66
CA THR A 311 -32.13 4.96 26.04
C THR A 311 -32.51 6.37 26.43
N MET A 312 -33.48 6.96 25.73
CA MET A 312 -33.98 8.29 26.04
C MET A 312 -34.76 8.31 27.36
N PRO A 313 -34.63 9.37 28.18
CA PRO A 313 -35.44 9.53 29.37
C PRO A 313 -36.94 9.46 29.05
N LYS A 314 -37.73 9.02 30.04
CA LYS A 314 -39.18 9.10 29.95
C LYS A 314 -39.63 10.55 30.22
N PRO A 315 -40.76 10.99 29.63
CA PRO A 315 -41.34 12.31 29.87
C PRO A 315 -41.70 12.55 31.33
#